data_AF-A0A8S4MNK7-F1
#
_entry.id   AF-A0A8S4MNK7-F1
#
_cell.length_a   1.000
_cell.length_b   1.000
_cell.length_c   1.000
_cell.angle_alpha   90.00
_cell.angle_beta   90.00
_cell.angle_gamma   90.00
#
_symmetry.space_group_name_H-M   'P 1'
#
loop_
_entity.id
_entity.type
_entity.pdbx_description
1 polymer ?
#
loop_
_entity_poly.entity_id
_entity_poly.type
_entity_poly.pdbx_seq_one_letter_code
_entity_poly.pdbx_strand_id
1 'polypeptide(L)'
;ASWRDILSGIRDCTVSSPDRQLNTRRLQKIWTTAQNPNHVLPCLSVRTGLDLFLTVKKFPPGSEIIMSAINIPDMARVVRHHGVRVIPIDVHVETLSPKVELLEGLITERTVAVLVAHLYHYKRGKATNGQNRLHFGQ
;
A
#
# COMPACT_ATOMS: atom_id res chain seq x y z
N ALA A 1 -28.25 5.98 -14.36
CA ALA A 1 -28.73 5.26 -13.17
C ALA A 1 -30.22 5.54 -13.02
N SER A 2 -31.03 4.50 -12.91
CA SER A 2 -32.47 4.61 -12.65
C SER A 2 -32.70 4.89 -11.16
N TRP A 3 -33.82 5.53 -10.81
CA TRP A 3 -34.26 5.68 -9.41
C TRP A 3 -34.39 4.34 -8.69
N ARG A 4 -34.67 3.25 -9.43
CA ARG A 4 -34.70 1.89 -8.88
C ARG A 4 -33.32 1.40 -8.45
N ASP A 5 -32.28 1.76 -9.19
CA ASP A 5 -30.89 1.38 -8.86
C ASP A 5 -30.44 2.11 -7.59
N ILE A 6 -30.83 3.38 -7.44
CA ILE A 6 -30.52 4.18 -6.24
C ILE A 6 -31.22 3.60 -5.02
N LEU A 7 -32.52 3.28 -5.13
CA LEU A 7 -33.28 2.68 -4.02
C LEU A 7 -32.79 1.27 -3.66
N SER A 8 -32.41 0.47 -4.65
CA SER A 8 -31.76 -0.83 -4.41
C SER A 8 -30.44 -0.65 -3.68
N GLY A 9 -29.59 0.27 -4.14
CA GLY A 9 -28.31 0.56 -3.49
C GLY A 9 -28.49 1.02 -2.04
N ILE A 10 -29.48 1.87 -1.75
CA ILE A 10 -29.79 2.30 -0.37
C ILE A 10 -30.21 1.11 0.49
N ARG A 11 -31.08 0.23 -0.03
CA ARG A 11 -31.50 -0.98 0.69
C ARG A 11 -30.31 -1.89 0.96
N ASP A 12 -29.48 -2.14 -0.03
CA ASP A 12 -28.35 -3.07 0.08
C ASP A 12 -27.23 -2.50 0.97
N CYS A 13 -27.07 -1.18 1.03
CA CYS A 13 -26.13 -0.52 1.94
C CYS A 13 -26.64 -0.47 3.40
N THR A 14 -27.95 -0.49 3.63
CA THR A 14 -28.55 -0.37 4.97
C THR A 14 -28.80 -1.72 5.64
N VAL A 15 -28.90 -2.81 4.87
CA VAL A 15 -29.00 -4.16 5.40
C VAL A 15 -27.61 -4.69 5.70
N SER A 16 -27.28 -4.87 6.97
CA SER A 16 -26.03 -5.53 7.37
C SER A 16 -26.03 -6.97 6.84
N SER A 17 -25.16 -7.27 5.88
CA SER A 17 -25.02 -8.61 5.34
C SER A 17 -24.72 -9.62 6.47
N PRO A 18 -25.52 -10.69 6.62
CA PRO A 18 -25.29 -11.72 7.64
C PRO A 18 -23.93 -12.43 7.46
N ASP A 19 -23.36 -12.36 6.25
CA ASP A 19 -22.17 -13.12 5.86
C ASP A 19 -20.85 -12.41 6.15
N ARG A 20 -20.85 -11.21 6.77
CA ARG A 20 -19.61 -10.46 7.04
C ARG A 20 -18.59 -11.30 7.80
N GLN A 21 -19.00 -11.93 8.90
CA GLN A 21 -18.08 -12.75 9.73
C GLN A 21 -17.55 -13.96 8.95
N LEU A 22 -18.40 -14.60 8.15
CA LEU A 22 -18.02 -15.74 7.32
C LEU A 22 -17.00 -15.33 6.25
N ASN A 23 -17.24 -14.22 5.56
CA ASN A 23 -16.34 -13.69 4.53
C ASN A 23 -15.00 -13.24 5.13
N THR A 24 -15.01 -12.60 6.31
CA THR A 24 -13.78 -12.26 7.04
C THR A 24 -12.97 -13.52 7.36
N ARG A 25 -13.59 -14.56 7.92
CA ARG A 25 -12.90 -15.83 8.23
C ARG A 25 -12.34 -16.52 6.99
N ARG A 26 -13.10 -16.50 5.88
CA ARG A 26 -12.65 -17.06 4.58
C ARG A 26 -11.41 -16.31 4.06
N LEU A 27 -11.44 -14.98 4.05
CA LEU A 27 -10.30 -14.16 3.61
C LEU A 27 -9.07 -14.39 4.50
N GLN A 28 -9.26 -14.45 5.82
CA GLN A 28 -8.17 -14.77 6.75
C GLN A 28 -7.56 -16.14 6.44
N LYS A 29 -8.38 -17.17 6.25
CA LYS A 29 -7.90 -18.52 5.92
C LYS A 29 -7.13 -18.58 4.60
N ILE A 30 -7.54 -17.83 3.58
CA ILE A 30 -6.87 -17.81 2.26
C ILE A 30 -5.50 -17.13 2.35
N TRP A 31 -5.39 -16.06 3.13
CA TRP A 31 -4.19 -15.23 3.21
C TRP A 31 -3.23 -15.62 4.34
N THR A 32 -3.67 -16.41 5.31
CA THR A 32 -2.81 -17.06 6.31
C THR A 32 -2.30 -18.38 5.75
N THR A 33 -1.04 -18.39 5.32
CA THR A 33 -0.36 -19.58 4.78
C THR A 33 0.85 -19.92 5.64
N ALA A 34 1.46 -21.09 5.44
CA ALA A 34 2.72 -21.43 6.12
C ALA A 34 3.83 -20.40 5.82
N GLN A 35 3.76 -19.73 4.66
CA GLN A 35 4.69 -18.69 4.23
C GLN A 35 4.32 -17.29 4.72
N ASN A 36 3.09 -17.10 5.21
CA ASN A 36 2.62 -15.84 5.78
C ASN A 36 1.85 -16.08 7.09
N PRO A 37 2.56 -16.25 8.23
CA PRO A 37 1.94 -16.50 9.53
C PRO A 37 1.32 -15.24 10.17
N ASN A 38 1.35 -14.09 9.48
CA ASN A 38 0.91 -12.82 10.04
C ASN A 38 -0.61 -12.73 10.20
N HIS A 39 -1.04 -11.87 11.13
CA HIS A 39 -2.45 -11.53 11.28
C HIS A 39 -3.00 -10.89 10.00
N VAL A 40 -4.13 -11.41 9.52
CA VAL A 40 -4.83 -10.88 8.34
C VAL A 40 -6.05 -10.08 8.79
N LEU A 41 -6.12 -8.81 8.38
CA LEU A 41 -7.26 -7.93 8.61
C LEU A 41 -7.91 -7.52 7.28
N PRO A 42 -9.03 -8.14 6.91
CA PRO A 42 -9.79 -7.73 5.74
C PRO A 42 -10.31 -6.29 5.89
N CYS A 43 -9.97 -5.44 4.93
CA CYS A 43 -10.44 -4.06 4.84
C CYS A 43 -11.37 -3.90 3.64
N LEU A 44 -12.20 -2.84 3.63
CA LEU A 44 -13.11 -2.55 2.53
C LEU A 44 -12.37 -2.30 1.20
N SER A 45 -11.19 -1.68 1.30
CA SER A 45 -10.30 -1.40 0.18
C SER A 45 -8.86 -1.20 0.68
N VAL A 46 -7.90 -1.17 -0.26
CA VAL A 46 -6.51 -0.78 0.03
C VAL A 46 -6.44 0.61 0.67
N ARG A 47 -7.23 1.57 0.17
CA ARG A 47 -7.29 2.94 0.71
C ARG A 47 -7.68 2.97 2.18
N THR A 48 -8.75 2.26 2.55
CA THR A 48 -9.21 2.17 3.95
C THR A 48 -8.22 1.41 4.84
N GLY A 49 -7.50 0.43 4.29
CA GLY A 49 -6.44 -0.27 5.02
C GLY A 49 -5.25 0.63 5.31
N LEU A 50 -4.82 1.44 4.33
CA LEU A 50 -3.78 2.45 4.52
C LEU A 50 -4.21 3.50 5.54
N ASP A 51 -5.43 4.02 5.43
CA ASP A 51 -5.98 4.99 6.36
C ASP A 51 -6.01 4.47 7.80
N LEU A 52 -6.49 3.22 8.00
CA LEU A 52 -6.47 2.56 9.30
C LEU A 52 -5.03 2.38 9.83
N PHE A 53 -4.10 1.95 8.97
CA PHE A 53 -2.71 1.78 9.35
C PHE A 53 -2.09 3.10 9.85
N LEU A 54 -2.26 4.19 9.11
CA LEU A 54 -1.74 5.50 9.49
C LEU A 54 -2.41 6.03 10.77
N THR A 55 -3.72 5.81 10.91
CA THR A 55 -4.49 6.16 12.12
C THR A 55 -3.93 5.48 13.36
N VAL A 56 -3.54 4.20 13.27
CA VAL A 56 -2.99 3.45 14.40
C VAL A 56 -1.53 3.82 14.65
N LYS A 57 -0.74 4.01 13.60
CA LYS A 57 0.69 4.34 13.73
C LYS A 57 0.93 5.74 14.28
N LYS A 58 0.04 6.71 14.03
CA LYS A 58 0.10 8.09 14.55
C LYS A 58 1.50 8.70 14.42
N PHE A 59 2.04 8.68 13.21
CA PHE A 59 3.35 9.26 12.96
C PHE A 59 3.36 10.75 13.33
N PRO A 60 4.49 11.28 13.84
CA PRO A 60 4.62 12.71 14.11
C PRO A 60 4.29 13.55 12.86
N PRO A 61 3.59 14.70 13.01
CA PRO A 61 3.38 15.62 11.89
C PRO A 61 4.70 16.00 11.22
N GLY A 62 4.70 16.01 9.89
CA GLY A 62 5.90 16.28 9.09
C GLY A 62 6.79 15.06 8.82
N SER A 63 6.47 13.88 9.36
CA SER A 63 7.06 12.61 8.93
C SER A 63 6.93 12.41 7.42
N GLU A 64 7.83 11.63 6.84
CA GLU A 64 7.95 11.42 5.40
C GLU A 64 7.63 9.97 5.04
N ILE A 65 6.77 9.77 4.04
CA ILE A 65 6.56 8.49 3.38
C ILE A 65 7.02 8.61 1.94
N ILE A 66 7.96 7.74 1.55
CA ILE A 66 8.43 7.65 0.19
C ILE A 66 7.42 6.84 -0.62
N MET A 67 6.89 7.39 -1.70
CA MET A 67 5.85 6.76 -2.53
C MET A 67 6.27 6.71 -4.00
N SER A 68 5.96 5.64 -4.71
CA SER A 68 6.16 5.60 -6.17
C SER A 68 5.44 6.78 -6.84
N ALA A 69 6.14 7.49 -7.72
CA ALA A 69 5.66 8.73 -8.34
C ALA A 69 4.38 8.51 -9.16
N ILE A 70 4.24 7.33 -9.77
CA ILE A 70 2.99 6.90 -10.38
C ILE A 70 2.17 6.14 -9.33
N ASN A 71 1.05 6.74 -8.92
CA ASN A 71 0.08 6.16 -8.00
C ASN A 71 -1.31 6.81 -8.22
N ILE A 72 -2.36 6.21 -7.65
CA ILE A 72 -3.70 6.81 -7.63
C ILE A 72 -3.66 8.06 -6.73
N PRO A 73 -4.09 9.24 -7.20
CA PRO A 73 -3.96 10.51 -6.46
C PRO A 73 -4.53 10.47 -5.04
N ASP A 74 -5.60 9.70 -4.84
CA ASP A 74 -6.23 9.53 -3.52
C ASP A 74 -5.31 8.91 -2.47
N MET A 75 -4.35 8.07 -2.86
CA MET A 75 -3.41 7.47 -1.91
C MET A 75 -2.53 8.54 -1.27
N ALA A 76 -2.06 9.51 -2.07
CA ALA A 76 -1.32 10.65 -1.57
C ALA A 76 -2.20 11.60 -0.72
N ARG A 77 -3.50 11.72 -1.04
CA ARG A 77 -4.45 12.51 -0.23
C ARG A 77 -4.62 11.91 1.16
N VAL A 78 -4.77 10.58 1.28
CA VAL A 78 -4.86 9.89 2.57
C VAL A 78 -3.60 10.13 3.39
N VAL A 79 -2.41 9.95 2.83
CA VAL A 79 -1.15 10.19 3.56
C VAL A 79 -1.06 11.63 4.09
N ARG A 80 -1.38 12.62 3.25
CA ARG A 80 -1.36 14.04 3.65
C ARG A 80 -2.42 14.36 4.72
N HIS A 81 -3.57 13.69 4.69
CA HIS A 81 -4.61 13.86 5.71
C HIS A 81 -4.11 13.51 7.12
N HIS A 82 -3.18 12.54 7.22
CA HIS A 82 -2.52 12.16 8.48
C HIS A 82 -1.34 13.07 8.87
N GLY A 83 -1.16 14.23 8.22
CA GLY A 83 -0.06 15.16 8.51
C GLY A 83 1.32 14.67 8.03
N VAL A 84 1.35 13.63 7.20
CA VAL A 84 2.56 13.02 6.68
C VAL A 84 2.87 13.56 5.27
N ARG A 85 4.14 13.89 5.02
CA ARG A 85 4.63 14.39 3.73
C ARG A 85 4.92 13.22 2.79
N VAL A 86 4.48 13.36 1.54
CA VAL A 86 4.74 12.39 0.47
C VAL A 86 6.01 12.78 -0.27
N ILE A 87 7.00 11.89 -0.29
CA ILE A 87 8.24 12.04 -1.05
C ILE A 87 8.17 11.13 -2.27
N PRO A 88 8.01 11.65 -3.50
CA PRO A 88 7.89 10.81 -4.68
C PRO A 88 9.23 10.19 -5.07
N ILE A 89 9.26 8.88 -5.32
CA ILE A 89 10.37 8.20 -5.98
C ILE A 89 10.00 7.92 -7.44
N ASP A 90 10.89 8.32 -8.35
CA ASP A 90 10.69 8.17 -9.79
C ASP A 90 10.66 6.69 -10.22
N VAL A 91 10.13 6.41 -11.40
CA VAL A 91 9.98 5.06 -11.95
C VAL A 91 10.70 4.92 -13.29
N HIS A 92 11.10 3.70 -13.65
CA HIS A 92 11.55 3.45 -15.02
C HIS A 92 10.35 3.50 -15.96
N VAL A 93 10.44 4.26 -17.05
CA VAL A 93 9.32 4.45 -18.00
C VAL A 93 8.89 3.13 -18.64
N GLU A 94 9.83 2.23 -18.89
CA GLU A 94 9.60 0.94 -19.57
C GLU A 94 8.89 -0.09 -18.70
N THR A 95 9.22 -0.14 -17.40
CA THR A 95 8.72 -1.18 -16.48
C THR A 95 7.73 -0.63 -15.46
N LEU A 96 7.67 0.70 -15.29
CA LEU A 96 6.94 1.43 -14.27
C LEU A 96 7.30 1.00 -12.84
N SER A 97 8.44 0.33 -12.66
CA SER A 97 8.98 0.00 -11.35
C SER A 97 9.72 1.18 -10.74
N PRO A 98 9.66 1.39 -9.41
CA PRO A 98 10.47 2.42 -8.74
C PRO A 98 11.97 2.26 -9.05
N LYS A 99 12.64 3.38 -9.29
CA LYS A 99 14.10 3.47 -9.41
C LYS A 99 14.74 3.31 -8.04
N VAL A 100 14.92 2.07 -7.58
CA VAL A 100 15.40 1.73 -6.22
C VAL A 100 16.77 2.35 -5.95
N GLU A 101 17.59 2.55 -6.98
CA GLU A 101 18.87 3.25 -6.91
C GLU A 101 18.75 4.71 -6.41
N LEU A 102 17.57 5.33 -6.53
CA LEU A 102 17.31 6.67 -5.99
C LEU A 102 16.82 6.64 -4.54
N LEU A 103 16.46 5.47 -4.00
CA LEU A 103 15.80 5.34 -2.70
C LEU A 103 16.70 5.83 -1.56
N GLU A 104 17.98 5.44 -1.55
CA GLU A 104 18.91 5.79 -0.47
C GLU A 104 19.06 7.31 -0.31
N GLY A 105 19.10 8.07 -1.41
CA GLY A 105 19.20 9.53 -1.39
C GLY A 105 17.92 10.24 -0.95
N LEU A 106 16.78 9.55 -0.91
CA LEU A 106 15.51 10.09 -0.45
C LEU A 106 15.23 9.81 1.04
N ILE A 107 15.99 8.91 1.66
CA ILE A 107 15.82 8.57 3.07
C ILE A 107 16.39 9.70 3.92
N THR A 108 15.57 10.18 4.85
CA THR A 108 15.93 11.21 5.85
C THR A 108 15.61 10.71 7.25
N GLU A 109 16.03 11.44 8.27
CA GLU A 109 15.64 11.19 9.67
C GLU A 109 14.11 11.25 9.91
N ARG A 110 13.35 11.87 8.99
CA ARG A 110 11.89 11.97 9.06
C ARG A 110 11.19 10.83 8.33
N THR A 111 11.92 9.99 7.60
CA THR A 111 11.34 8.89 6.82
C THR A 111 10.83 7.78 7.73
N VAL A 112 9.54 7.46 7.63
CA VAL A 112 8.87 6.45 8.49
C VAL A 112 8.38 5.23 7.74
N ALA A 113 8.20 5.31 6.43
CA ALA A 113 7.81 4.17 5.59
C ALA A 113 8.12 4.41 4.10
N VAL A 114 8.18 3.31 3.36
CA VAL A 114 8.25 3.28 1.89
C VAL A 114 7.02 2.54 1.38
N LEU A 115 6.23 3.17 0.50
CA LEU A 115 5.00 2.64 -0.08
C LEU A 115 5.14 2.54 -1.60
N VAL A 116 5.29 1.31 -2.10
CA VAL A 116 5.49 1.01 -3.52
C VAL A 116 4.19 0.52 -4.14
N ALA A 117 3.75 1.17 -5.23
CA ALA A 117 2.69 0.62 -6.09
C ALA A 117 3.31 -0.31 -7.14
N HIS A 118 2.94 -1.60 -7.11
CA HIS A 118 3.31 -2.56 -8.15
C HIS A 118 2.38 -2.40 -9.35
N LEU A 119 2.72 -1.48 -10.26
CA LEU A 119 1.93 -1.22 -11.45
C LEU A 119 2.10 -2.35 -12.48
N TYR A 120 0.98 -2.79 -13.07
CA TYR A 120 0.90 -3.71 -14.21
C TYR A 120 1.58 -5.08 -14.05
N HIS A 121 1.81 -5.55 -12.81
CA HIS A 121 2.38 -6.86 -12.52
C HIS A 121 3.71 -7.17 -13.23
N TYR A 122 4.51 -6.16 -13.59
CA TYR A 122 5.82 -6.42 -14.19
C TYR A 122 6.71 -7.13 -13.18
N LYS A 123 6.94 -8.43 -13.40
CA LYS A 123 7.94 -9.18 -12.65
C LYS A 123 9.30 -8.70 -13.13
N ARG A 124 10.05 -8.06 -12.23
CA ARG A 124 11.49 -7.84 -12.41
C ARG A 124 12.09 -9.19 -12.81
N GLY A 125 12.57 -9.30 -14.05
CA GLY A 125 13.38 -10.44 -14.46
C GLY A 125 14.49 -10.62 -13.45
N LYS A 126 14.77 -11.87 -13.05
CA LYS A 126 15.82 -12.19 -12.07
C LYS A 126 17.04 -11.32 -12.38
N ALA A 127 17.44 -10.49 -11.42
CA ALA A 127 18.68 -9.74 -11.53
C ALA A 127 19.78 -10.75 -11.88
N THR A 128 20.33 -10.64 -13.08
CA THR A 128 21.54 -11.35 -13.47
C THR A 128 22.60 -10.96 -12.45
N ASN A 129 23.00 -11.96 -11.68
CA ASN A 129 24.00 -11.87 -10.64
C ASN A 129 25.30 -11.30 -11.24
N GLY A 130 25.62 -10.05 -10.92
CA GLY A 130 26.80 -9.37 -11.45
C GLY A 130 27.08 -8.08 -10.68
N GLN A 131 28.07 -8.16 -9.78
CA GLN A 131 28.80 -7.05 -9.16
C GLN A 131 28.07 -6.19 -8.13
N ASN A 132 28.17 -6.56 -6.85
CA ASN A 132 29.16 -5.96 -5.93
C ASN A 132 28.94 -6.50 -4.50
N ARG A 133 29.81 -7.44 -4.13
CA ARG A 133 30.02 -7.88 -2.76
C ARG A 133 30.86 -6.82 -2.07
N LEU A 134 30.23 -5.84 -1.43
CA LEU A 134 30.94 -4.91 -0.56
C LEU A 134 31.40 -5.68 0.69
N HIS A 135 32.71 -5.86 0.76
CA HIS A 135 33.42 -6.33 1.93
C HIS A 135 33.22 -5.33 3.07
N PHE A 136 32.53 -5.75 4.13
CA PHE A 136 32.69 -5.13 5.44
C PHE A 136 33.87 -5.79 6.13
N GLY A 137 34.98 -5.06 6.21
CA GLY A 137 36.05 -5.30 7.16
C GLY A 137 36.29 -4.00 7.91
N GLN A 138 35.96 -3.98 9.20
CA GLN A 138 36.89 -3.84 10.32
C GLN A 138 36.17 -4.29 11.59
#